data_AF-A0A820HQN1-F1
#
_entry.id   AF-A0A820HQN1-F1
#
_cell.length_a   1.000
_cell.length_b   1.000
_cell.length_c   1.000
_cell.angle_alpha   90.00
_cell.angle_beta   90.00
_cell.angle_gamma   90.00
#
_symmetry.space_group_name_H-M   'P 1'
#
loop_
_entity.id
_entity.type
_entity.pdbx_description
1 polymer ?
#
loop_
_entity_poly.entity_id
_entity_poly.type
_entity_poly.pdbx_seq_one_letter_code
_entity_poly.pdbx_strand_id
1 'polypeptide(L)' 'PIVTIVVEGGPDTLLTIYRDLSNSIPVVLVDGSGRVPNLLANFLIRTDSMIHRNGKDNDG' A
#
# COMPACT_ATOMS: atom_id res chain seq x y z
N PRO A 1 -17.62 0.37 -13.41
CA PRO A 1 -16.29 0.58 -12.79
C PRO A 1 -16.00 -0.59 -11.85
N ILE A 2 -14.80 -1.15 -11.90
CA ILE A 2 -14.40 -2.31 -11.09
C ILE A 2 -13.35 -1.83 -10.10
N VAL A 3 -13.41 -2.32 -8.87
CA VAL A 3 -12.45 -2.04 -7.79
C VAL A 3 -12.19 -3.34 -7.04
N THR A 4 -10.93 -3.56 -6.66
CA THR A 4 -10.53 -4.69 -5.80
C THR A 4 -10.41 -4.23 -4.35
N ILE A 5 -11.01 -4.97 -3.43
CA ILE A 5 -10.91 -4.71 -1.98
C ILE A 5 -10.12 -5.86 -1.35
N VAL A 6 -9.10 -5.52 -0.58
CA VAL A 6 -8.25 -6.50 0.11
C VAL A 6 -8.43 -6.39 1.63
N VAL A 7 -8.96 -7.47 2.22
CA VAL A 7 -9.28 -7.57 3.67
C VAL A 7 -8.40 -8.61 4.37
N GLU A 8 -7.99 -9.66 3.67
CA GLU A 8 -6.96 -10.58 4.15
C GLU A 8 -6.12 -11.03 2.96
N GLY A 9 -5.07 -11.80 3.22
CA GLY A 9 -4.27 -12.34 2.14
C GLY A 9 -2.93 -12.90 2.59
N GLY A 10 -2.38 -13.74 1.72
CA GLY A 10 -1.02 -14.24 1.79
C GLY A 10 -0.20 -13.73 0.59
N PRO A 11 1.01 -14.28 0.38
CA PRO A 11 1.89 -13.84 -0.72
C PRO A 11 1.21 -13.81 -2.10
N ASP A 12 0.36 -14.79 -2.42
CA ASP A 12 -0.36 -14.82 -3.70
C ASP A 12 -1.32 -13.64 -3.89
N THR A 13 -1.82 -13.05 -2.80
CA THR A 13 -2.67 -11.86 -2.85
C THR A 13 -1.88 -10.65 -3.38
N LEU A 14 -0.57 -10.57 -3.12
CA LEU A 14 0.28 -9.50 -3.68
C LEU A 14 0.34 -9.58 -5.21
N LEU A 15 0.40 -10.80 -5.76
CA LEU A 15 0.37 -11.01 -7.22
C LEU A 15 -0.95 -10.54 -7.82
N THR A 16 -2.08 -10.82 -7.15
CA THR A 16 -3.39 -10.33 -7.59
C THR A 16 -3.46 -8.81 -7.55
N ILE A 17 -3.02 -8.17 -6.45
CA ILE A 17 -2.95 -6.71 -6.32
C ILE A 17 -2.12 -6.10 -7.47
N TYR A 18 -0.94 -6.67 -7.74
CA TYR A 18 -0.07 -6.19 -8.81
C TYR A 18 -0.74 -6.31 -10.19
N ARG A 19 -1.40 -7.43 -10.48
CA ARG A 19 -2.13 -7.64 -11.73
C ARG A 19 -3.28 -6.64 -11.90
N ASP A 20 -4.04 -6.41 -10.85
CA ASP A 20 -5.17 -5.48 -10.88
C ASP A 20 -4.70 -4.04 -11.12
N LEU A 21 -3.67 -3.60 -10.39
CA LEU A 21 -3.05 -2.28 -10.61
C LEU A 21 -2.50 -2.15 -12.03
N SER A 22 -1.86 -3.19 -12.57
CA SER A 22 -1.34 -3.20 -13.95
C SER A 22 -2.47 -3.08 -14.99
N ASN A 23 -3.66 -3.58 -14.68
CA ASN A 23 -4.85 -3.46 -15.51
C ASN A 23 -5.67 -2.19 -15.22
N SER A 24 -5.10 -1.22 -14.51
CA SER A 24 -5.78 0.02 -14.11
C SER A 24 -7.07 -0.21 -13.29
N ILE A 25 -7.12 -1.32 -12.56
CA ILE A 25 -8.18 -1.59 -11.58
C ILE A 25 -7.70 -1.00 -10.24
N PRO A 26 -8.41 -0.01 -9.67
CA PRO A 26 -8.05 0.54 -8.37
C PRO A 26 -8.15 -0.52 -7.27
N VAL A 27 -7.19 -0.49 -6.35
CA VAL A 27 -7.13 -1.41 -5.20
C VAL A 27 -7.31 -0.61 -3.90
N VAL A 28 -8.25 -1.04 -3.07
CA VAL A 28 -8.49 -0.49 -1.73
C VAL A 28 -8.00 -1.50 -0.70
N LEU A 29 -7.05 -1.07 0.13
CA LEU A 29 -6.55 -1.84 1.27
C LEU A 29 -7.32 -1.46 2.53
N VAL A 30 -7.77 -2.44 3.29
CA VAL A 30 -8.39 -2.19 4.60
C VAL A 30 -7.31 -2.34 5.68
N ASP A 31 -6.78 -1.25 6.20
CA ASP A 31 -5.79 -1.32 7.28
C ASP A 31 -6.38 -1.96 8.55
N GLY A 32 -5.55 -2.70 9.29
CA GLY A 32 -5.97 -3.45 10.47
C GLY A 32 -6.68 -4.78 10.18
N SER A 33 -6.98 -5.12 8.93
CA SER A 33 -7.81 -6.28 8.59
C SER A 33 -7.07 -7.61 8.42
N GLY A 34 -5.77 -7.59 8.06
CA GLY A 34 -5.06 -8.83 7.78
C GLY A 34 -3.60 -8.65 7.36
N ARG A 35 -2.90 -9.78 7.16
CA ARG A 35 -1.43 -9.78 6.94
C ARG A 35 -0.98 -8.89 5.79
N VAL A 36 -1.51 -9.11 4.58
CA VAL A 36 -1.12 -8.33 3.38
C VAL A 36 -1.61 -6.88 3.43
N PRO A 37 -2.88 -6.58 3.71
CA PRO A 37 -3.35 -5.20 3.83
C PRO A 37 -2.54 -4.38 4.85
N ASN A 38 -2.27 -4.93 6.03
CA ASN A 38 -1.53 -4.23 7.08
C ASN A 38 -0.06 -4.03 6.69
N LEU A 39 0.57 -5.02 6.06
CA LEU A 39 1.95 -4.91 5.58
C LEU A 39 2.09 -3.76 4.57
N LEU A 40 1.21 -3.74 3.56
CA LEU A 40 1.23 -2.73 2.51
C LEU A 40 0.84 -1.34 3.06
N ALA A 41 -0.19 -1.25 3.90
CA ALA A 41 -0.57 0.00 4.55
C ALA A 41 0.59 0.58 5.36
N ASN A 42 1.26 -0.25 6.18
CA ASN A 42 2.42 0.16 6.95
C ASN A 42 3.59 0.61 6.06
N PHE A 43 3.84 -0.09 4.94
CA PHE A 43 4.86 0.34 3.98
C PHE A 43 4.50 1.69 3.35
N LEU A 44 3.29 1.85 2.83
CA LEU A 44 2.82 3.08 2.19
C LEU A 44 2.88 4.29 3.15
N ILE A 45 2.34 4.15 4.36
CA ILE A 45 2.31 5.21 5.38
C ILE A 45 3.74 5.58 5.83
N ARG A 46 4.62 4.60 6.02
CA ARG A 46 6.00 4.88 6.45
C ARG A 46 6.83 5.53 5.35
N THR A 47 6.61 5.16 4.10
CA THR A 47 7.36 5.76 2.98
C THR A 47 7.04 7.25 2.83
N ASP A 48 5.77 7.63 3.05
CA ASP A 48 5.37 9.04 3.06
C ASP A 48 6.10 9.85 4.15
N SER A 49 6.28 9.27 5.34
CA SER A 49 7.03 9.92 6.42
C SER A 49 8.54 10.05 6.15
N MET A 50 9.12 9.19 5.30
CA MET A 50 10.53 9.29 4.91
C MET A 50 10.76 10.36 3.84
N ILE A 51 9.81 10.54 2.92
CA ILE A 51 9.88 11.60 1.90
C ILE A 51 9.82 12.99 2.57
N HIS A 52 9.01 13.17 3.62
CA HIS A 52 8.88 14.44 4.33
C HIS A 52 10.03 14.77 5.30
N ARG A 53 10.92 13.81 5.62
CA ARG A 53 12.04 14.05 6.57
C ARG A 53 13.34 14.51 5.91
N ASN A 54 13.48 14.35 4.59
CA ASN A 54 14.72 14.62 3.85
C ASN A 54 14.85 16.07 3.34
N GLY A 55 14.00 16.99 3.81
CA GLY A 55 13.96 18.39 3.38
C GLY A 55 14.03 19.41 4.51
N LYS A 56 14.33 18.98 5.75
CA LYS A 56 14.29 19.85 6.94
C LYS A 56 15.65 20.01 7.63
N ASP A 57 16.68 19.52 6.98
CA ASP A 57 18.04 19.32 7.47
C ASP A 57 19.06 20.24 6.76
N ASN A 58 18.61 21.13 5.86
CA ASN A 58 19.46 22.07 5.12
C ASN A 58 19.33 23.55 5.53
N ASP A 59 18.52 23.88 6.55
CA ASP A 59 18.38 25.26 7.08
C ASP A 59 19.19 25.44 8.38
N GLY A 60 20.51 25.20 8.30
CA GLY A 60 21.48 25.45 9.38
C GLY A 60 22.30 26.71 9.13
#